data_AF-A0A3C1QQI6-F1
#
_entry.id   AF-A0A3C1QQI6-F1
#
_cell.length_a   1.000
_cell.length_b   1.000
_cell.length_c   1.000
_cell.angle_alpha   90.00
_cell.angle_beta   90.00
_cell.angle_gamma   90.00
#
_symmetry.space_group_name_H-M   'P 1'
#
loop_
_entity.id
_entity.type
_entity.pdbx_description
1 polymer ?
#
loop_
_entity_poly.entity_id
_entity_poly.type
_entity_poly.pdbx_seq_one_letter_code
_entity_poly.pdbx_strand_id
1 'polypeptide(L)'
;MAFDQEILVVQSGKPIELIFENVDIMPHNVVLTLPGAMEQVGIEAEEGATAADALARHYVPASDRVIWGSRLLQPGERQTLSFVAPSAAGVYPYVCTYPGHWRRMFGAMYVVDDLDAYLEDPTGYLAAHPVEILDPLLADNRPRTAWTLEDLADDLSLIESERSYAHGREMFQVASCAACHQLGGVGVVFGPDLTQRDPMWKAGDVLREILQPSLKIHEKFRTEVFELESGETLSGLVVGETETAVRIVANPLVATDAVEIAKGDIAVREALPVSLMPEGLLDKLTREEILDLLAFVMADGRSEDTRFVDGHEHHHGGTDQGADHGSEHDHHHAP
;
A
#
# COMPACT_ATOMS: atom_id res chain seq x y z
N MET A 1 -3.05 7.07 3.19
CA MET A 1 -3.47 6.21 2.06
C MET A 1 -3.89 4.81 2.53
N ALA A 2 -4.88 4.71 3.42
CA ALA A 2 -5.56 3.48 3.80
C ALA A 2 -6.93 3.89 4.36
N PHE A 3 -7.94 3.04 4.25
CA PHE A 3 -9.16 3.22 5.03
C PHE A 3 -8.91 2.76 6.46
N ASP A 4 -9.46 3.46 7.45
CA ASP A 4 -9.36 3.11 8.86
C ASP A 4 -10.18 1.84 9.17
N GLN A 5 -11.34 1.72 8.54
CA GLN A 5 -12.11 0.48 8.46
C GLN A 5 -11.71 -0.26 7.19
N GLU A 6 -11.21 -1.49 7.32
CA GLU A 6 -11.00 -2.41 6.19
C GLU A 6 -12.13 -3.41 6.03
N ILE A 7 -12.97 -3.57 7.06
CA ILE A 7 -14.13 -4.44 7.04
C ILE A 7 -15.34 -3.63 7.45
N LEU A 8 -16.32 -3.54 6.56
CA LEU A 8 -17.66 -3.05 6.84
C LEU A 8 -18.62 -4.22 6.78
N VAL A 9 -19.62 -4.25 7.65
CA VAL A 9 -20.64 -5.32 7.64
C VAL A 9 -22.01 -4.68 7.63
N VAL A 10 -22.84 -5.08 6.68
CA VAL A 10 -24.16 -4.50 6.45
C VAL A 10 -25.19 -5.60 6.21
N GLN A 11 -26.43 -5.32 6.58
CA GLN A 11 -27.52 -6.24 6.27
C GLN A 11 -28.02 -6.03 4.83
N SER A 12 -28.18 -7.13 4.12
CA SER A 12 -28.69 -7.19 2.75
C SER A 12 -29.96 -6.37 2.56
N GLY A 13 -29.97 -5.51 1.53
CA GLY A 13 -31.14 -4.71 1.13
C GLY A 13 -31.58 -3.64 2.14
N LYS A 14 -30.83 -3.40 3.22
CA LYS A 14 -31.15 -2.32 4.17
C LYS A 14 -30.58 -0.97 3.69
N PRO A 15 -31.27 0.15 3.95
CA PRO A 15 -30.69 1.47 3.76
C PRO A 15 -29.53 1.66 4.74
N ILE A 16 -28.42 2.22 4.27
CA ILE A 16 -27.26 2.54 5.08
C ILE A 16 -26.77 3.95 4.80
N GLU A 17 -26.09 4.51 5.81
CA GLU A 17 -25.38 5.78 5.71
C GLU A 17 -23.90 5.53 5.98
N LEU A 18 -23.05 5.88 5.01
CA LEU A 18 -21.60 5.84 5.12
C LEU A 18 -21.09 7.27 5.24
N ILE A 19 -20.35 7.57 6.30
CA ILE A 19 -19.64 8.84 6.46
C ILE A 19 -18.21 8.61 6.02
N PHE A 20 -17.80 9.27 4.93
CA PHE A 20 -16.44 9.26 4.45
C PHE A 20 -15.80 10.63 4.74
N GLU A 21 -14.67 10.62 5.43
CA GLU A 21 -13.90 11.81 5.80
C GLU A 21 -12.47 11.64 5.33
N ASN A 22 -11.93 12.66 4.67
CA ASN A 22 -10.54 12.67 4.24
C ASN A 22 -9.67 13.43 5.24
N VAL A 23 -8.98 12.70 6.10
CA VAL A 23 -8.00 13.24 7.05
C VAL A 23 -6.56 13.24 6.50
N ASP A 24 -6.36 12.73 5.28
CA ASP A 24 -5.08 12.68 4.58
C ASP A 24 -4.81 14.02 3.86
N ILE A 25 -3.57 14.23 3.44
CA ILE A 25 -3.14 15.40 2.65
C ILE A 25 -3.33 15.24 1.15
N MET A 26 -3.60 14.02 0.69
CA MET A 26 -3.97 13.75 -0.70
C MET A 26 -5.48 13.62 -0.84
N PRO A 27 -6.03 13.95 -2.01
CA PRO A 27 -7.43 13.70 -2.30
C PRO A 27 -7.75 12.20 -2.29
N HIS A 28 -8.93 11.83 -1.82
CA HIS A 28 -9.38 10.44 -1.81
C HIS A 28 -10.86 10.35 -2.17
N ASN A 29 -11.25 9.21 -2.73
CA ASN A 29 -12.64 8.83 -2.91
C ASN A 29 -12.85 7.42 -2.36
N VAL A 30 -14.10 6.97 -2.32
CA VAL A 30 -14.46 5.59 -2.03
C VAL A 30 -15.46 5.12 -3.08
N VAL A 31 -15.18 3.97 -3.69
CA VAL A 31 -15.99 3.37 -4.76
C VAL A 31 -16.31 1.94 -4.38
N LEU A 32 -17.59 1.59 -4.31
CA LEU A 32 -18.04 0.22 -4.10
C LEU A 32 -18.14 -0.49 -5.45
N THR A 33 -17.54 -1.67 -5.57
CA THR A 33 -17.52 -2.46 -6.79
C THR A 33 -18.34 -3.74 -6.65
N LEU A 34 -18.63 -4.37 -7.78
CA LEU A 34 -19.07 -5.76 -7.80
C LEU A 34 -18.00 -6.68 -7.19
N PRO A 35 -18.38 -7.84 -6.62
CA PRO A 35 -17.42 -8.86 -6.20
C PRO A 35 -16.54 -9.33 -7.37
N GLY A 36 -15.24 -9.47 -7.14
CA GLY A 36 -14.24 -9.90 -8.13
C GLY A 36 -13.83 -8.82 -9.13
N ALA A 37 -14.21 -7.56 -8.92
CA ALA A 37 -14.00 -6.47 -9.87
C ALA A 37 -13.00 -5.40 -9.41
N MET A 38 -12.48 -5.46 -8.17
CA MET A 38 -11.74 -4.36 -7.57
C MET A 38 -10.49 -4.00 -8.37
N GLU A 39 -9.67 -5.00 -8.72
CA GLU A 39 -8.43 -4.79 -9.48
C GLU A 39 -8.73 -4.17 -10.85
N GLN A 40 -9.73 -4.69 -11.56
CA GLN A 40 -10.12 -4.18 -12.87
C GLN A 40 -10.62 -2.73 -12.79
N VAL A 41 -11.44 -2.39 -11.78
CA VAL A 41 -11.90 -1.01 -11.55
C VAL A 41 -10.73 -0.09 -11.19
N GLY A 42 -9.78 -0.55 -10.37
CA GLY A 42 -8.57 0.19 -10.02
C GLY A 42 -7.70 0.50 -11.24
N ILE A 43 -7.47 -0.48 -12.10
CA ILE A 43 -6.74 -0.33 -13.37
C ILE A 43 -7.47 0.65 -14.30
N GLU A 44 -8.78 0.50 -14.49
CA GLU A 44 -9.59 1.39 -15.33
C GLU A 44 -9.54 2.85 -14.84
N ALA A 45 -9.55 3.07 -13.53
CA ALA A 45 -9.42 4.39 -12.94
C ALA A 45 -8.05 5.03 -13.24
N GLU A 46 -6.99 4.22 -13.16
CA GLU A 46 -5.62 4.64 -13.39
C GLU A 46 -5.34 4.92 -14.87
N GLU A 47 -5.77 4.04 -15.78
CA GLU A 47 -5.67 4.26 -17.23
C GLU A 47 -6.44 5.51 -17.67
N GLY A 48 -7.58 5.77 -17.03
CA GLY A 48 -8.41 6.94 -17.28
C GLY A 48 -7.94 8.22 -16.57
N ALA A 49 -6.88 8.18 -15.76
CA ALA A 49 -6.49 9.28 -14.87
C ALA A 49 -6.12 10.59 -15.59
N THR A 50 -5.64 10.48 -16.83
CA THR A 50 -5.23 11.63 -17.67
C THR A 50 -6.33 12.11 -18.61
N ALA A 51 -7.50 11.46 -18.60
CA ALA A 51 -8.63 11.89 -19.41
C ALA A 51 -9.12 13.27 -18.96
N ALA A 52 -9.55 14.10 -19.92
CA ALA A 52 -9.99 15.47 -19.64
C ALA A 52 -11.20 15.55 -18.68
N ASP A 53 -11.97 14.48 -18.56
CA ASP A 53 -13.14 14.37 -17.69
C ASP A 53 -12.85 13.64 -16.37
N ALA A 54 -11.61 13.16 -16.14
CA ALA A 54 -11.26 12.33 -15.00
C ALA A 54 -11.60 13.00 -13.67
N LEU A 55 -11.19 14.27 -13.51
CA LEU A 55 -11.51 15.07 -12.33
C LEU A 55 -13.03 15.31 -12.18
N ALA A 56 -13.72 15.59 -13.30
CA ALA A 56 -15.17 15.83 -13.29
C ALA A 56 -15.97 14.58 -12.90
N ARG A 57 -15.43 13.39 -13.19
CA ARG A 57 -15.94 12.09 -12.70
C ARG A 57 -15.41 11.70 -11.33
N HIS A 58 -14.66 12.58 -10.66
CA HIS A 58 -14.03 12.30 -9.37
C HIS A 58 -13.11 11.08 -9.38
N TYR A 59 -12.48 10.80 -10.53
CA TYR A 59 -11.67 9.61 -10.80
C TYR A 59 -12.42 8.26 -10.68
N VAL A 60 -13.75 8.28 -10.61
CA VAL A 60 -14.57 7.05 -10.69
C VAL A 60 -14.67 6.61 -12.15
N PRO A 61 -14.17 5.42 -12.53
CA PRO A 61 -14.18 4.97 -13.92
C PRO A 61 -15.62 4.73 -14.41
N ALA A 62 -15.86 4.95 -15.70
CA ALA A 62 -17.13 4.65 -16.35
C ALA A 62 -17.25 3.14 -16.59
N SER A 63 -17.53 2.39 -15.52
CA SER A 63 -17.54 0.92 -15.49
C SER A 63 -18.89 0.40 -15.02
N ASP A 64 -19.41 -0.64 -15.65
CA ASP A 64 -20.61 -1.37 -15.20
C ASP A 64 -20.35 -2.21 -13.93
N ARG A 65 -19.08 -2.29 -13.52
CA ARG A 65 -18.63 -2.95 -12.30
C ARG A 65 -18.65 -2.04 -11.07
N VAL A 66 -18.88 -0.74 -11.26
CA VAL A 66 -19.04 0.22 -10.16
C VAL A 66 -20.50 0.25 -9.74
N ILE A 67 -20.75 0.03 -8.44
CA ILE A 67 -22.09 0.12 -7.86
C ILE A 67 -22.40 1.58 -7.53
N TRP A 68 -21.48 2.26 -6.85
CA TRP A 68 -21.52 3.70 -6.58
C TRP A 68 -20.12 4.22 -6.23
N GLY A 69 -19.94 5.55 -6.30
CA GLY A 69 -18.72 6.22 -5.88
C GLY A 69 -19.02 7.53 -5.15
N SER A 70 -18.13 7.91 -4.24
CA SER A 70 -18.13 9.22 -3.60
C SER A 70 -17.62 10.31 -4.56
N ARG A 71 -17.77 11.57 -4.17
CA ARG A 71 -16.97 12.65 -4.74
C ARG A 71 -15.50 12.45 -4.34
N LEU A 72 -14.60 13.12 -5.06
CA LEU A 72 -13.21 13.23 -4.64
C LEU A 72 -13.17 14.23 -3.48
N LEU A 73 -12.86 13.75 -2.29
CA LEU A 73 -12.71 14.58 -1.10
C LEU A 73 -11.31 15.17 -1.07
N GLN A 74 -11.21 16.48 -1.01
CA GLN A 74 -9.99 17.18 -0.66
C GLN A 74 -9.64 16.98 0.83
N PRO A 75 -8.39 17.25 1.24
CA PRO A 75 -8.01 17.21 2.66
C PRO A 75 -8.97 18.00 3.56
N GLY A 76 -9.39 17.38 4.67
CA GLY A 76 -10.33 17.96 5.64
C GLY A 76 -11.79 17.94 5.21
N GLU A 77 -12.11 17.47 3.99
CA GLU A 77 -13.48 17.35 3.55
C GLU A 77 -14.16 16.06 4.03
N ARG A 78 -15.49 16.10 4.08
CA ARG A 78 -16.36 14.96 4.38
C ARG A 78 -17.52 14.85 3.41
N GLN A 79 -18.04 13.63 3.25
CA GLN A 79 -19.28 13.34 2.56
C GLN A 79 -20.06 12.25 3.30
N THR A 80 -21.37 12.44 3.40
CA THR A 80 -22.32 11.40 3.80
C THR A 80 -22.92 10.78 2.54
N LEU A 81 -22.79 9.46 2.39
CA LEU A 81 -23.39 8.68 1.31
C LEU A 81 -24.56 7.88 1.86
N SER A 82 -25.74 8.04 1.26
CA SER A 82 -26.92 7.24 1.58
C SER A 82 -27.26 6.33 0.42
N PHE A 83 -27.28 5.02 0.66
CA PHE A 83 -27.60 4.01 -0.37
C PHE A 83 -28.24 2.77 0.26
N VAL A 84 -28.79 1.90 -0.58
CA VAL A 84 -29.30 0.60 -0.15
C VAL A 84 -28.19 -0.42 -0.33
N ALA A 85 -27.88 -1.17 0.73
CA ALA A 85 -26.93 -2.26 0.67
C ALA A 85 -27.30 -3.25 -0.44
N PRO A 86 -26.33 -3.86 -1.14
CA PRO A 86 -26.63 -4.89 -2.13
C PRO A 86 -27.57 -5.96 -1.57
N SER A 87 -28.48 -6.47 -2.42
CA SER A 87 -29.47 -7.46 -1.98
C SER A 87 -28.94 -8.90 -2.00
N ALA A 88 -27.84 -9.14 -2.70
CA ALA A 88 -27.18 -10.43 -2.69
C ALA A 88 -26.09 -10.42 -1.60
N ALA A 89 -26.15 -11.39 -0.69
CA ALA A 89 -25.09 -11.63 0.28
C ALA A 89 -23.75 -11.91 -0.43
N GLY A 90 -22.65 -11.47 0.15
CA GLY A 90 -21.33 -11.61 -0.44
C GLY A 90 -20.34 -10.55 0.05
N VAL A 91 -19.14 -10.60 -0.50
CA VAL A 91 -18.07 -9.64 -0.19
C VAL A 91 -17.93 -8.66 -1.35
N TYR A 92 -18.24 -7.39 -1.07
CA TYR A 92 -18.20 -6.30 -2.04
C TYR A 92 -17.00 -5.41 -1.72
N PRO A 93 -16.01 -5.28 -2.61
CA PRO A 93 -14.88 -4.40 -2.38
C PRO A 93 -15.31 -2.93 -2.38
N TYR A 94 -14.74 -2.14 -1.49
CA TYR A 94 -14.67 -0.70 -1.66
C TYR A 94 -13.22 -0.27 -1.79
N VAL A 95 -12.95 0.67 -2.69
CA VAL A 95 -11.60 1.03 -3.11
C VAL A 95 -11.49 2.52 -3.39
N CYS A 96 -10.35 3.11 -3.05
CA CYS A 96 -10.00 4.44 -3.52
C CYS A 96 -9.50 4.35 -4.96
N THR A 97 -10.22 5.00 -5.86
CA THR A 97 -9.90 5.08 -7.29
C THR A 97 -9.17 6.37 -7.66
N TYR A 98 -8.81 7.19 -6.66
CA TYR A 98 -7.84 8.26 -6.93
C TYR A 98 -6.55 7.61 -7.45
N PRO A 99 -5.98 8.11 -8.56
CA PRO A 99 -4.97 7.37 -9.31
C PRO A 99 -3.78 6.89 -8.45
N GLY A 100 -3.42 5.61 -8.60
CA GLY A 100 -2.35 4.96 -7.85
C GLY A 100 -2.73 4.43 -6.45
N HIS A 101 -3.89 4.83 -5.88
CA HIS A 101 -4.24 4.48 -4.49
C HIS A 101 -4.84 3.08 -4.33
N TRP A 102 -5.50 2.57 -5.37
CA TRP A 102 -6.31 1.34 -5.32
C TRP A 102 -5.54 0.08 -4.89
N ARG A 103 -4.22 0.05 -5.06
CA ARG A 103 -3.35 -1.08 -4.68
C ARG A 103 -3.12 -1.22 -3.18
N ARG A 104 -3.47 -0.19 -2.40
CA ARG A 104 -3.24 -0.14 -0.95
C ARG A 104 -4.47 0.30 -0.18
N MET A 105 -5.33 1.11 -0.79
CA MET A 105 -6.46 1.75 -0.13
C MET A 105 -7.76 1.11 -0.57
N PHE A 106 -8.04 -0.05 0.02
CA PHE A 106 -9.23 -0.84 -0.21
C PHE A 106 -9.72 -1.53 1.07
N GLY A 107 -10.94 -2.04 1.04
CA GLY A 107 -11.51 -2.87 2.07
C GLY A 107 -12.71 -3.69 1.57
N ALA A 108 -13.25 -4.51 2.46
CA ALA A 108 -14.32 -5.47 2.19
C ALA A 108 -15.62 -5.04 2.88
N MET A 109 -16.71 -4.91 2.12
CA MET A 109 -18.06 -4.82 2.65
C MET A 109 -18.70 -6.20 2.62
N TYR A 110 -18.87 -6.80 3.79
CA TYR A 110 -19.63 -8.02 3.99
C TYR A 110 -21.12 -7.68 4.01
N VAL A 111 -21.83 -8.16 2.99
CA VAL A 111 -23.29 -8.09 2.94
C VAL A 111 -23.83 -9.42 3.46
N VAL A 112 -24.53 -9.37 4.59
CA VAL A 112 -25.06 -10.54 5.31
C VAL A 112 -26.59 -10.48 5.39
N ASP A 113 -27.25 -11.63 5.48
CA ASP A 113 -28.71 -11.70 5.57
C ASP A 113 -29.22 -11.25 6.95
N ASP A 114 -28.48 -11.60 8.00
CA ASP A 114 -28.78 -11.25 9.40
C ASP A 114 -27.54 -10.61 10.06
N LEU A 115 -27.58 -9.28 10.20
CA LEU A 115 -26.49 -8.51 10.79
C LEU A 115 -26.39 -8.71 12.31
N ASP A 116 -27.52 -8.88 13.01
CA ASP A 116 -27.49 -9.08 14.45
C ASP A 116 -26.83 -10.42 14.79
N ALA A 117 -27.16 -11.48 14.04
CA ALA A 117 -26.51 -12.78 14.17
C ALA A 117 -25.02 -12.75 13.81
N TYR A 118 -24.63 -11.99 12.76
CA TYR A 118 -23.22 -11.80 12.44
C TYR A 118 -22.47 -11.09 13.58
N LEU A 119 -23.03 -10.01 14.14
CA LEU A 119 -22.35 -9.24 15.19
C LEU A 119 -22.20 -10.02 16.51
N GLU A 120 -23.11 -10.96 16.79
CA GLU A 120 -23.02 -11.85 17.95
C GLU A 120 -21.90 -12.89 17.82
N ASP A 121 -21.77 -13.54 16.66
CA ASP A 121 -20.72 -14.52 16.37
C ASP A 121 -20.29 -14.48 14.90
N PRO A 122 -19.34 -13.60 14.52
CA PRO A 122 -18.90 -13.47 13.12
C PRO A 122 -18.32 -14.78 12.57
N THR A 123 -17.59 -15.52 13.42
CA THR A 123 -16.90 -16.76 12.99
C THR A 123 -17.92 -17.86 12.73
N GLY A 124 -18.84 -18.10 13.66
CA GLY A 124 -19.91 -19.08 13.50
C GLY A 124 -20.90 -18.70 12.40
N TYR A 125 -21.21 -17.41 12.27
CA TYR A 125 -22.07 -16.92 11.19
C TYR A 125 -21.47 -17.23 9.81
N LEU A 126 -20.20 -16.87 9.57
CA LEU A 126 -19.53 -17.11 8.30
C LEU A 126 -19.28 -18.59 8.03
N ALA A 127 -19.13 -19.41 9.07
CA ALA A 127 -19.08 -20.87 8.93
C ALA A 127 -20.43 -21.46 8.47
N ALA A 128 -21.55 -20.89 8.92
CA ALA A 128 -22.90 -21.31 8.54
C ALA A 128 -23.38 -20.69 7.21
N HIS A 129 -22.88 -19.50 6.88
CA HIS A 129 -23.22 -18.71 5.69
C HIS A 129 -21.93 -18.32 4.96
N PRO A 130 -21.26 -19.28 4.30
CA PRO A 130 -19.99 -19.01 3.64
C PRO A 130 -20.18 -17.97 2.53
N VAL A 131 -19.35 -16.94 2.58
CA VAL A 131 -19.22 -15.94 1.51
C VAL A 131 -17.87 -16.14 0.83
N GLU A 132 -17.87 -16.14 -0.50
CA GLU A 132 -16.66 -16.27 -1.28
C GLU A 132 -15.97 -14.90 -1.42
N ILE A 133 -14.66 -14.86 -1.16
CA ILE A 133 -13.82 -13.69 -1.45
C ILE A 133 -13.29 -13.83 -2.87
N LEU A 134 -13.86 -13.06 -3.80
CA LEU A 134 -13.52 -13.14 -5.22
C LEU A 134 -12.35 -12.23 -5.64
N ASP A 135 -11.97 -11.27 -4.79
CA ASP A 135 -10.86 -10.36 -5.04
C ASP A 135 -9.61 -10.82 -4.28
N PRO A 136 -8.52 -11.24 -4.95
CA PRO A 136 -7.34 -11.80 -4.29
C PRO A 136 -6.70 -10.87 -3.26
N LEU A 137 -6.73 -9.55 -3.50
CA LEU A 137 -6.21 -8.55 -2.57
C LEU A 137 -7.00 -8.48 -1.24
N LEU A 138 -8.26 -8.94 -1.22
CA LEU A 138 -9.06 -9.05 0.00
C LEU A 138 -8.84 -10.39 0.72
N ALA A 139 -8.16 -11.35 0.10
CA ALA A 139 -7.90 -12.65 0.72
C ALA A 139 -6.88 -12.55 1.88
N ASP A 140 -6.01 -11.54 1.85
CA ASP A 140 -5.13 -11.23 2.97
C ASP A 140 -5.89 -10.44 4.05
N ASN A 141 -6.43 -11.16 5.02
CA ASN A 141 -7.13 -10.62 6.18
C ASN A 141 -6.22 -10.48 7.41
N ARG A 142 -4.89 -10.42 7.24
CA ARG A 142 -3.97 -10.22 8.36
C ARG A 142 -4.40 -9.01 9.20
N PRO A 143 -4.46 -9.15 10.54
CA PRO A 143 -4.83 -8.04 11.40
C PRO A 143 -3.81 -6.92 11.24
N ARG A 144 -4.30 -5.68 11.19
CA ARG A 144 -3.42 -4.51 11.29
C ARG A 144 -2.89 -4.41 12.71
N THR A 145 -1.57 -4.38 12.83
CA THR A 145 -0.88 -4.08 14.08
C THR A 145 -0.31 -2.69 13.98
N ALA A 146 -0.82 -1.74 14.78
CA ALA A 146 -0.24 -0.41 14.87
C ALA A 146 1.09 -0.48 15.66
N TRP A 147 2.16 -0.92 14.98
CA TRP A 147 3.46 -1.16 15.57
C TRP A 147 4.05 0.11 16.19
N THR A 148 4.58 -0.01 17.40
CA THR A 148 5.35 1.04 18.06
C THR A 148 6.85 0.76 18.02
N LEU A 149 7.67 1.76 18.34
CA LEU A 149 9.11 1.53 18.49
C LEU A 149 9.39 0.56 19.63
N GLU A 150 8.67 0.70 20.73
CA GLU A 150 8.76 -0.15 21.91
C GLU A 150 8.45 -1.61 21.59
N ASP A 151 7.46 -1.86 20.73
CA ASP A 151 7.08 -3.22 20.34
C ASP A 151 8.24 -3.96 19.66
N LEU A 152 9.12 -3.27 18.94
CA LEU A 152 10.17 -3.84 18.08
C LEU A 152 11.60 -3.59 18.62
N ALA A 153 11.76 -2.75 19.64
CA ALA A 153 13.06 -2.25 20.10
C ALA A 153 14.04 -3.37 20.51
N ASP A 154 13.55 -4.37 21.24
CA ASP A 154 14.38 -5.48 21.74
C ASP A 154 14.90 -6.38 20.60
N ASP A 155 14.15 -6.45 19.50
CA ASP A 155 14.46 -7.31 18.36
C ASP A 155 15.36 -6.63 17.32
N LEU A 156 15.62 -5.33 17.44
CA LEU A 156 16.46 -4.60 16.49
C LEU A 156 17.88 -5.16 16.41
N SER A 157 18.36 -5.84 17.45
CA SER A 157 19.66 -6.51 17.41
C SER A 157 19.68 -7.76 16.52
N LEU A 158 18.51 -8.35 16.24
CA LEU A 158 18.35 -9.56 15.42
C LEU A 158 18.53 -9.28 13.93
N ILE A 159 18.52 -8.01 13.50
CA ILE A 159 18.72 -7.68 12.08
C ILE A 159 20.16 -7.90 11.61
N GLU A 160 21.11 -8.02 12.54
CA GLU A 160 22.55 -8.01 12.24
C GLU A 160 23.04 -9.31 11.58
N SER A 161 22.24 -10.38 11.60
CA SER A 161 22.56 -11.67 10.98
C SER A 161 21.32 -12.52 10.72
N GLU A 162 21.45 -13.54 9.89
CA GLU A 162 20.41 -14.56 9.65
C GLU A 162 19.08 -14.00 9.12
N ARG A 163 19.13 -12.87 8.42
CA ARG A 163 17.97 -12.28 7.73
C ARG A 163 17.88 -12.77 6.29
N SER A 164 16.68 -12.72 5.71
CA SER A 164 16.49 -13.06 4.29
C SER A 164 16.49 -11.81 3.41
N TYR A 165 17.43 -11.76 2.47
CA TYR A 165 17.49 -10.69 1.47
C TYR A 165 16.24 -10.70 0.58
N ALA A 166 15.82 -11.88 0.13
CA ALA A 166 14.69 -12.04 -0.78
C ALA A 166 13.38 -11.56 -0.14
N HIS A 167 13.11 -11.97 1.10
CA HIS A 167 11.93 -11.50 1.83
C HIS A 167 12.01 -10.00 2.15
N GLY A 168 13.17 -9.48 2.57
CA GLY A 168 13.30 -8.04 2.82
C GLY A 168 13.03 -7.19 1.57
N ARG A 169 13.52 -7.61 0.41
CA ARG A 169 13.24 -6.99 -0.89
C ARG A 169 11.77 -7.11 -1.31
N GLU A 170 11.12 -8.22 -0.97
CA GLU A 170 9.69 -8.41 -1.20
C GLU A 170 8.85 -7.49 -0.32
N MET A 171 9.14 -7.43 0.98
CA MET A 171 8.45 -6.55 1.93
C MET A 171 8.62 -5.07 1.58
N PHE A 172 9.75 -4.69 0.99
CA PHE A 172 9.96 -3.34 0.47
C PHE A 172 8.96 -2.97 -0.65
N GLN A 173 8.52 -3.95 -1.44
CA GLN A 173 7.50 -3.76 -2.46
C GLN A 173 6.08 -3.86 -1.89
N VAL A 174 5.81 -4.89 -1.06
CA VAL A 174 4.50 -5.11 -0.42
C VAL A 174 4.11 -3.94 0.47
N ALA A 175 5.03 -3.43 1.28
CA ALA A 175 4.82 -2.24 2.10
C ALA A 175 4.73 -0.94 1.27
N SER A 176 4.85 -1.02 -0.06
CA SER A 176 4.78 0.12 -1.00
C SER A 176 5.95 1.10 -0.92
N CYS A 177 7.07 0.77 -0.26
CA CYS A 177 8.27 1.62 -0.21
C CYS A 177 8.84 1.88 -1.62
N ALA A 178 8.79 0.84 -2.47
CA ALA A 178 9.24 0.90 -3.87
C ALA A 178 8.46 1.91 -4.73
N ALA A 179 7.28 2.37 -4.29
CA ALA A 179 6.50 3.37 -5.01
C ALA A 179 7.19 4.75 -5.06
N CYS A 180 8.08 5.04 -4.10
CA CYS A 180 8.81 6.31 -4.04
C CYS A 180 10.32 6.14 -3.95
N HIS A 181 10.81 5.04 -3.38
CA HIS A 181 12.23 4.83 -3.12
C HIS A 181 12.80 3.72 -3.99
N GLN A 182 14.01 3.95 -4.51
CA GLN A 182 14.77 2.95 -5.25
C GLN A 182 15.82 2.34 -4.32
N LEU A 183 15.81 1.01 -4.22
CA LEU A 183 16.78 0.25 -3.42
C LEU A 183 16.92 -1.17 -3.97
N GLY A 184 18.12 -1.75 -3.97
CA GLY A 184 18.33 -3.15 -4.42
C GLY A 184 17.78 -3.46 -5.82
N GLY A 185 17.83 -2.48 -6.73
CA GLY A 185 17.36 -2.61 -8.11
C GLY A 185 15.84 -2.60 -8.31
N VAL A 186 15.05 -2.26 -7.27
CA VAL A 186 13.58 -2.08 -7.37
C VAL A 186 13.17 -0.67 -6.99
N GLY A 187 12.01 -0.25 -7.50
CA GLY A 187 11.40 1.04 -7.19
C GLY A 187 11.91 2.20 -8.05
N VAL A 188 11.49 3.40 -7.67
CA VAL A 188 11.69 4.65 -8.44
C VAL A 188 12.45 5.70 -7.64
N VAL A 189 12.98 6.72 -8.31
CA VAL A 189 13.71 7.82 -7.68
C VAL A 189 12.79 9.03 -7.54
N PHE A 190 11.93 9.01 -6.52
CA PHE A 190 11.07 10.15 -6.18
C PHE A 190 11.30 10.65 -4.76
N GLY A 191 11.31 9.75 -3.78
CA GLY A 191 11.64 10.04 -2.39
C GLY A 191 13.15 10.19 -2.14
N PRO A 192 13.56 10.46 -0.89
CA PRO A 192 14.96 10.48 -0.50
C PRO A 192 15.75 9.25 -0.96
N ASP A 193 17.00 9.45 -1.38
CA ASP A 193 17.92 8.36 -1.66
C ASP A 193 18.24 7.63 -0.34
N LEU A 194 17.69 6.42 -0.20
CA LEU A 194 17.86 5.64 1.00
C LEU A 194 19.32 5.25 1.21
N THR A 195 20.18 5.21 0.20
CA THR A 195 21.62 4.91 0.38
C THR A 195 22.43 6.08 0.97
N GLN A 196 21.85 7.29 1.01
CA GLN A 196 22.46 8.51 1.54
C GLN A 196 21.95 8.85 2.95
N ARG A 197 21.57 7.84 3.73
CA ARG A 197 21.22 7.99 5.15
C ARG A 197 22.39 8.58 5.95
N ASP A 198 22.07 9.21 7.07
CA ASP A 198 23.09 9.61 8.04
C ASP A 198 23.87 8.35 8.48
N PRO A 199 25.21 8.32 8.33
CA PRO A 199 26.01 7.14 8.64
C PRO A 199 26.00 6.76 10.13
N MET A 200 25.50 7.64 11.02
CA MET A 200 25.31 7.33 12.44
C MET A 200 23.98 6.65 12.73
N TRP A 201 23.03 6.63 11.79
CA TRP A 201 21.72 6.01 12.00
C TRP A 201 21.84 4.51 12.18
N LYS A 202 21.12 4.02 13.18
CA LYS A 202 20.95 2.59 13.45
C LYS A 202 19.57 2.14 13.00
N ALA A 203 19.31 0.83 13.11
CA ALA A 203 18.02 0.22 12.81
C ALA A 203 16.83 0.96 13.44
N GLY A 204 16.96 1.36 14.71
CA GLY A 204 15.90 2.07 15.44
C GLY A 204 15.61 3.47 14.89
N ASP A 205 16.62 4.14 14.32
CA ASP A 205 16.40 5.43 13.66
C ASP A 205 15.61 5.26 12.37
N VAL A 206 15.98 4.27 11.56
CA VAL A 206 15.24 3.95 10.33
C VAL A 206 13.82 3.50 10.65
N LEU A 207 13.63 2.63 11.63
CA LEU A 207 12.31 2.19 12.07
C LEU A 207 11.45 3.38 12.52
N ARG A 208 12.02 4.34 13.26
CA ARG A 208 11.32 5.54 13.70
C ARG A 208 10.87 6.40 12.52
N GLU A 209 11.71 6.61 11.51
CA GLU A 209 11.31 7.35 10.30
C GLU A 209 10.20 6.62 9.54
N ILE A 210 10.18 5.27 9.56
CA ILE A 210 9.12 4.48 8.92
C ILE A 210 7.79 4.58 9.68
N LEU A 211 7.84 4.47 11.01
CA LEU A 211 6.66 4.53 11.88
C LEU A 211 6.12 5.95 12.03
N GLN A 212 6.97 6.97 11.92
CA GLN A 212 6.64 8.38 12.15
C GLN A 212 7.18 9.27 11.00
N PRO A 213 6.74 9.06 9.75
CA PRO A 213 7.28 9.76 8.58
C PRO A 213 7.07 11.28 8.62
N SER A 214 6.09 11.76 9.38
CA SER A 214 5.81 13.18 9.58
C SER A 214 6.59 13.82 10.74
N LEU A 215 7.36 13.05 11.52
CA LEU A 215 8.10 13.56 12.69
C LEU A 215 9.09 14.66 12.30
N LYS A 216 9.83 14.44 11.21
CA LYS A 216 10.80 15.40 10.68
C LYS A 216 10.89 15.31 9.17
N ILE A 217 10.14 16.17 8.49
CA ILE A 217 10.13 16.22 7.03
C ILE A 217 11.23 17.17 6.55
N HIS A 218 12.16 16.63 5.76
CA HIS A 218 13.18 17.41 5.09
C HIS A 218 12.53 18.42 4.11
N GLU A 219 13.02 19.66 4.09
CA GLU A 219 12.42 20.78 3.34
C GLU A 219 12.14 20.45 1.86
N LYS A 220 13.11 19.83 1.18
CA LYS A 220 12.98 19.37 -0.22
C LYS A 220 11.88 18.33 -0.49
N PHE A 221 11.32 17.70 0.54
CA PHE A 221 10.29 16.66 0.44
C PHE A 221 8.99 17.07 1.13
N ARG A 222 8.88 18.34 1.54
CA ARG A 222 7.69 18.85 2.20
C ARG A 222 6.63 19.22 1.17
N THR A 223 5.46 18.61 1.29
CA THR A 223 4.29 18.98 0.50
C THR A 223 3.86 20.39 0.85
N GLU A 224 3.50 21.17 -0.16
CA GLU A 224 2.92 22.48 0.01
C GLU A 224 1.51 22.51 -0.57
N VAL A 225 0.65 23.33 0.05
CA VAL A 225 -0.70 23.65 -0.42
C VAL A 225 -0.67 25.07 -0.97
N PHE A 226 -1.34 25.22 -2.11
CA PHE A 226 -1.49 26.45 -2.86
C PHE A 226 -2.98 26.72 -3.01
N GLU A 227 -3.48 27.76 -2.35
CA GLU A 227 -4.80 28.31 -2.65
C GLU A 227 -4.62 29.37 -3.72
N LEU A 228 -5.32 29.21 -4.84
CA LEU A 228 -5.27 30.13 -5.95
C LEU A 228 -6.34 31.22 -5.81
N GLU A 229 -6.11 32.38 -6.44
CA GLU A 229 -7.08 33.48 -6.53
C GLU A 229 -8.40 33.06 -7.19
N SER A 230 -8.39 31.97 -7.98
CA SER A 230 -9.59 31.34 -8.55
C SER A 230 -10.47 30.64 -7.50
N GLY A 231 -9.95 30.39 -6.30
CA GLY A 231 -10.54 29.52 -5.27
C GLY A 231 -10.19 28.04 -5.43
N GLU A 232 -9.38 27.67 -6.42
CA GLU A 232 -8.85 26.31 -6.56
C GLU A 232 -7.74 26.05 -5.55
N THR A 233 -7.71 24.84 -4.98
CA THR A 233 -6.63 24.40 -4.09
C THR A 233 -5.82 23.31 -4.79
N LEU A 234 -4.52 23.53 -4.89
CA LEU A 234 -3.56 22.55 -5.38
C LEU A 234 -2.62 22.13 -4.25
N SER A 235 -2.24 20.88 -4.18
CA SER A 235 -1.22 20.39 -3.25
C SER A 235 -0.21 19.51 -3.97
N GLY A 236 1.04 19.57 -3.53
CA GLY A 236 2.09 18.75 -4.14
C GLY A 236 3.48 19.08 -3.65
N LEU A 237 4.45 18.27 -4.11
CA LEU A 237 5.85 18.48 -3.83
C LEU A 237 6.44 19.54 -4.77
N VAL A 238 7.06 20.59 -4.25
CA VAL A 238 7.77 21.59 -5.07
C VAL A 238 9.04 20.97 -5.64
N VAL A 239 9.08 20.81 -6.97
CA VAL A 239 10.22 20.25 -7.71
C VAL A 239 11.00 21.30 -8.50
N GLY A 240 10.49 22.53 -8.56
CA GLY A 240 11.19 23.66 -9.17
C GLY A 240 10.47 24.97 -8.94
N GLU A 241 11.23 26.06 -8.95
CA GLU A 241 10.68 27.41 -8.77
C GLU A 241 11.51 28.41 -9.58
N THR A 242 10.83 29.32 -10.27
CA THR A 242 11.42 30.46 -10.97
C THR A 242 10.95 31.76 -10.32
N GLU A 243 11.40 32.91 -10.85
CA GLU A 243 10.90 34.22 -10.41
C GLU A 243 9.38 34.37 -10.56
N THR A 244 8.76 33.66 -11.51
CA THR A 244 7.34 33.87 -11.88
C THR A 244 6.44 32.66 -11.67
N ALA A 245 7.00 31.47 -11.45
CA ALA A 245 6.22 30.23 -11.36
C ALA A 245 6.79 29.24 -10.34
N VAL A 246 5.92 28.45 -9.74
CA VAL A 246 6.23 27.28 -8.91
C VAL A 246 5.83 26.03 -9.69
N ARG A 247 6.65 24.97 -9.65
CA ARG A 247 6.38 23.69 -10.29
C ARG A 247 6.22 22.61 -9.24
N ILE A 248 5.08 21.93 -9.24
CA ILE A 248 4.73 20.93 -8.24
C ILE A 248 4.40 19.57 -8.85
N VAL A 249 4.73 18.48 -8.14
CA VAL A 249 4.22 17.14 -8.43
C VAL A 249 3.10 16.84 -7.45
N ALA A 250 1.86 16.80 -7.93
CA ALA A 250 0.67 16.63 -7.10
C ALA A 250 0.44 15.17 -6.67
N ASN A 251 0.67 14.21 -7.58
CA ASN A 251 0.54 12.79 -7.29
C ASN A 251 1.69 11.98 -7.94
N PRO A 252 2.73 11.64 -7.16
CA PRO A 252 3.90 10.91 -7.68
C PRO A 252 3.62 9.45 -8.04
N LEU A 253 2.47 8.90 -7.65
CA LEU A 253 2.08 7.53 -8.00
C LEU A 253 1.56 7.41 -9.44
N VAL A 254 1.32 8.54 -10.12
CA VAL A 254 0.83 8.58 -11.51
C VAL A 254 1.90 9.08 -12.45
N ALA A 255 2.40 10.29 -12.18
CA ALA A 255 3.35 10.98 -13.03
C ALA A 255 4.23 11.87 -12.16
N THR A 256 5.50 11.97 -12.52
CA THR A 256 6.45 12.91 -11.93
C THR A 256 6.52 14.22 -12.71
N ASP A 257 5.67 14.38 -13.73
CA ASP A 257 5.52 15.63 -14.48
C ASP A 257 4.96 16.72 -13.58
N ALA A 258 5.64 17.88 -13.59
CA ALA A 258 5.27 18.97 -12.71
C ALA A 258 4.18 19.86 -13.33
N VAL A 259 3.15 20.15 -12.54
CA VAL A 259 2.16 21.20 -12.82
C VAL A 259 2.79 22.55 -12.50
N GLU A 260 2.65 23.52 -13.41
CA GLU A 260 3.14 24.88 -13.22
C GLU A 260 2.03 25.78 -12.67
N ILE A 261 2.33 26.49 -11.59
CA ILE A 261 1.47 27.47 -10.94
C ILE A 261 2.14 28.83 -11.06
N ALA A 262 1.47 29.79 -11.72
CA ALA A 262 1.98 31.16 -11.77
C ALA A 262 1.91 31.78 -10.37
N LYS A 263 3.01 32.39 -9.93
CA LYS A 263 3.08 32.98 -8.57
C LYS A 263 2.07 34.10 -8.36
N GLY A 264 1.70 34.82 -9.42
CA GLY A 264 0.69 35.87 -9.37
C GLY A 264 -0.72 35.35 -9.12
N ASP A 265 -0.96 34.04 -9.32
CA ASP A 265 -2.26 33.40 -9.10
C ASP A 265 -2.36 32.77 -7.71
N ILE A 266 -1.27 32.77 -6.90
CA ILE A 266 -1.23 32.16 -5.58
C ILE A 266 -1.69 33.18 -4.53
N ALA A 267 -2.83 32.90 -3.90
CA ALA A 267 -3.35 33.66 -2.77
C ALA A 267 -2.72 33.21 -1.44
N VAL A 268 -2.60 31.89 -1.24
CA VAL A 268 -2.00 31.29 -0.04
C VAL A 268 -1.02 30.19 -0.44
N ARG A 269 0.12 30.13 0.23
CA ARG A 269 1.14 29.08 0.10
C ARG A 269 1.56 28.63 1.48
N GLU A 270 1.30 27.37 1.81
CA GLU A 270 1.60 26.82 3.13
C GLU A 270 2.27 25.46 3.01
N ALA A 271 3.28 25.23 3.84
CA ALA A 271 3.96 23.94 3.89
C ALA A 271 3.29 23.03 4.92
N LEU A 272 2.91 21.82 4.51
CA LEU A 272 2.19 20.89 5.35
C LEU A 272 3.11 20.21 6.39
N PRO A 273 2.58 19.92 7.59
CA PRO A 273 3.32 19.18 8.62
C PRO A 273 3.28 17.66 8.41
N VAL A 274 2.63 17.17 7.34
CA VAL A 274 2.43 15.74 7.07
C VAL A 274 3.22 15.32 5.84
N SER A 275 3.84 14.14 5.91
CA SER A 275 4.67 13.57 4.85
C SER A 275 3.84 12.92 3.75
N LEU A 276 4.36 12.87 2.51
CA LEU A 276 3.82 12.02 1.45
C LEU A 276 4.07 10.53 1.71
N MET A 277 5.07 10.20 2.53
CA MET A 277 5.28 8.83 2.98
C MET A 277 4.14 8.45 3.94
N PRO A 278 3.32 7.43 3.62
CA PRO A 278 2.17 7.08 4.44
C PRO A 278 2.55 6.60 5.83
N GLU A 279 1.69 6.85 6.80
CA GLU A 279 1.70 6.12 8.07
C GLU A 279 1.15 4.70 7.88
N GLY A 280 1.44 3.81 8.83
CA GLY A 280 0.96 2.43 8.82
C GLY A 280 1.55 1.55 7.70
N LEU A 281 2.77 1.89 7.24
CA LEU A 281 3.47 1.10 6.21
C LEU A 281 3.72 -0.36 6.63
N LEU A 282 3.90 -0.57 7.94
CA LEU A 282 4.24 -1.86 8.53
C LEU A 282 3.02 -2.62 9.07
N ASP A 283 1.82 -2.05 9.07
CA ASP A 283 0.69 -2.58 9.85
C ASP A 283 0.27 -4.00 9.48
N LYS A 284 0.46 -4.37 8.21
CA LYS A 284 0.14 -5.70 7.66
C LYS A 284 1.31 -6.67 7.74
N LEU A 285 2.49 -6.19 8.12
CA LEU A 285 3.68 -7.03 8.25
C LEU A 285 3.74 -7.65 9.64
N THR A 286 4.17 -8.90 9.68
CA THR A 286 4.58 -9.59 10.88
C THR A 286 5.92 -9.02 11.38
N ARG A 287 6.23 -9.30 12.64
CA ARG A 287 7.50 -8.93 13.28
C ARG A 287 8.72 -9.37 12.46
N GLU A 288 8.77 -10.63 12.01
CA GLU A 288 9.90 -11.14 11.22
C GLU A 288 10.01 -10.45 9.85
N GLU A 289 8.89 -10.22 9.16
CA GLU A 289 8.86 -9.48 7.90
C GLU A 289 9.39 -8.04 8.06
N ILE A 290 9.10 -7.39 9.19
CA ILE A 290 9.64 -6.06 9.52
C ILE A 290 11.16 -6.12 9.73
N LEU A 291 11.67 -7.13 10.43
CA LEU A 291 13.11 -7.28 10.65
C LEU A 291 13.86 -7.55 9.34
N ASP A 292 13.31 -8.39 8.45
CA ASP A 292 13.88 -8.62 7.11
C ASP A 292 13.84 -7.34 6.25
N LEU A 293 12.75 -6.57 6.30
CA LEU A 293 12.63 -5.27 5.63
C LEU A 293 13.68 -4.28 6.14
N LEU A 294 13.81 -4.14 7.46
CA LEU A 294 14.81 -3.26 8.07
C LEU A 294 16.23 -3.68 7.69
N ALA A 295 16.53 -4.98 7.71
CA ALA A 295 17.83 -5.49 7.28
C ALA A 295 18.13 -5.15 5.82
N PHE A 296 17.15 -5.31 4.92
CA PHE A 296 17.26 -4.91 3.52
C PHE A 296 17.55 -3.42 3.35
N VAL A 297 16.85 -2.56 4.08
CA VAL A 297 17.10 -1.10 4.06
C VAL A 297 18.49 -0.77 4.62
N MET A 298 18.85 -1.33 5.78
CA MET A 298 20.14 -1.09 6.43
C MET A 298 21.34 -1.58 5.60
N ALA A 299 21.15 -2.61 4.78
CA ALA A 299 22.15 -3.12 3.84
C ALA A 299 22.23 -2.33 2.52
N ASP A 300 21.48 -1.24 2.35
CA ASP A 300 21.37 -0.50 1.08
C ASP A 300 20.81 -1.35 -0.08
N GLY A 301 20.06 -2.40 0.24
CA GLY A 301 19.62 -3.40 -0.74
C GLY A 301 20.75 -4.20 -1.38
N ARG A 302 21.91 -4.33 -0.72
CA ARG A 302 23.03 -5.17 -1.17
C ARG A 302 22.88 -6.59 -0.66
N SER A 303 22.74 -7.55 -1.57
CA SER A 303 22.57 -8.97 -1.22
C SER A 303 23.78 -9.61 -0.54
N GLU A 304 24.97 -9.03 -0.71
CA GLU A 304 26.24 -9.49 -0.16
C GLU A 304 26.53 -8.99 1.26
N ASP A 305 25.63 -8.22 1.87
CA ASP A 305 25.79 -7.74 3.24
C ASP A 305 25.76 -8.90 4.25
N THR A 306 26.55 -8.80 5.31
CA THR A 306 26.73 -9.87 6.31
C THR A 306 25.46 -10.21 7.09
N ARG A 307 24.43 -9.36 7.02
CA ARG A 307 23.11 -9.61 7.61
C ARG A 307 22.39 -10.78 6.97
N PHE A 308 22.70 -11.11 5.72
CA PHE A 308 21.97 -12.10 4.95
C PHE A 308 22.66 -13.46 4.92
N VAL A 309 21.88 -14.52 5.08
CA VAL A 309 22.34 -15.91 4.96
C VAL A 309 22.34 -16.42 3.53
N ASP A 310 21.49 -15.84 2.66
CA ASP A 310 21.31 -16.29 1.28
C ASP A 310 22.42 -15.79 0.32
N GLY A 311 23.37 -15.00 0.80
CA GLY A 311 24.53 -14.50 0.02
C GLY A 311 25.60 -15.56 -0.27
N HIS A 312 25.48 -16.75 0.30
CA HIS A 312 26.29 -17.91 -0.07
C HIS A 312 25.49 -18.80 -1.02
N GLU A 313 25.79 -18.70 -2.32
CA GLU A 313 25.34 -19.70 -3.29
C GLU A 313 25.62 -21.10 -2.74
N HIS A 314 24.57 -21.85 -2.42
CA HIS A 314 24.67 -23.27 -2.12
C HIS A 314 25.09 -23.99 -3.40
N HIS A 315 26.40 -24.08 -3.64
CA HIS A 315 26.97 -25.14 -4.44
C HIS A 315 26.61 -26.46 -3.76
N HIS A 316 25.48 -27.05 -4.17
CA HIS A 316 25.18 -28.44 -3.87
C HIS A 316 26.23 -29.32 -4.56
N GLY A 317 27.31 -29.60 -3.83
CA GLY A 317 28.21 -30.70 -4.12
C GLY A 317 27.43 -32.00 -4.00
N GLY A 318 27.02 -32.54 -5.15
CA GLY A 318 26.45 -33.88 -5.23
C GLY A 318 27.44 -34.90 -4.70
N THR A 319 27.08 -35.52 -3.58
CA THR A 319 27.75 -36.71 -3.05
C THR A 319 27.35 -37.91 -3.90
N ASP A 320 28.29 -38.36 -4.74
CA ASP A 320 28.20 -39.65 -5.43
C ASP A 320 28.45 -40.78 -4.42
N GLN A 321 27.36 -41.38 -3.92
CA GLN A 321 27.40 -42.65 -3.19
C GLN A 321 27.18 -43.79 -4.19
N GLY A 322 28.26 -44.26 -4.80
CA GLY A 322 28.27 -45.55 -5.49
C GLY A 322 28.42 -46.70 -4.50
N ALA A 323 27.29 -47.27 -4.08
CA ALA A 323 27.25 -48.50 -3.30
C ALA A 323 27.43 -49.74 -4.19
N ASP A 324 28.41 -50.55 -3.80
CA ASP A 324 28.73 -51.89 -4.24
C ASP A 324 27.54 -52.86 -4.07
N HIS A 325 27.12 -53.51 -5.17
CA HIS A 325 26.28 -54.70 -5.10
C HIS A 325 26.76 -55.75 -6.11
N GLY A 326 27.20 -56.87 -5.53
CA GLY A 326 27.73 -58.04 -6.21
C GLY A 326 26.73 -58.79 -7.09
N SER A 327 27.29 -59.39 -8.14
CA SER A 327 26.60 -60.26 -9.08
C SER A 327 26.96 -61.72 -8.82
N GLU A 328 26.03 -62.49 -8.25
CA GLU A 328 25.92 -63.93 -8.44
C GLU A 328 24.45 -64.24 -8.72
N HIS A 329 24.13 -64.66 -9.95
CA HIS A 329 23.30 -65.84 -10.18
C HIS A 329 23.29 -66.23 -11.66
N ASP A 330 23.87 -67.41 -11.88
CA ASP A 330 23.76 -68.25 -13.05
C ASP A 330 22.34 -68.83 -13.16
N HIS A 331 21.78 -68.93 -14.38
CA HIS A 331 20.97 -70.06 -14.88
C HIS A 331 20.38 -69.78 -16.28
N HIS A 332 21.02 -70.38 -17.29
CA HIS A 332 20.45 -71.29 -18.30
C HIS A 332 19.00 -71.06 -18.78
N HIS A 333 18.78 -70.77 -20.08
CA HIS A 333 18.68 -71.71 -21.22
C HIS A 333 18.14 -70.96 -22.46
N ALA A 334 18.65 -71.31 -23.64
CA ALA A 334 18.08 -70.96 -24.96
C ALA A 334 17.32 -72.18 -25.53
N PRO A 335 16.68 -72.10 -26.72
CA PRO A 335 16.16 -70.94 -27.45
C PRO A 335 14.62 -70.83 -27.43
#